data_AF-A0A8T3VHZ5-F1
#
_entry.id   AF-A0A8T3VHZ5-F1
#
_cell.length_a   1.000
_cell.length_b   1.000
_cell.length_c   1.000
_cell.angle_alpha   90.00
_cell.angle_beta   90.00
_cell.angle_gamma   90.00
#
_symmetry.space_group_name_H-M   'P 1'
#
loop_
_entity.id
_entity.type
_entity.pdbx_description
1 polymer ?
#
loop_
_entity_poly.entity_id
_entity_poly.type
_entity_poly.pdbx_seq_one_letter_code
_entity_poly.pdbx_strand_id
1 'polypeptide(L)' 'MICPNCGSWVDEGEPICSSCGASFGDDYEEEYACPECHRMFMVDEFDTKCPFCGAPIEKKDYF' A
#
# COMPACT_ATOMS: atom_id res chain seq x y z
N MET A 1 14.40 -15.64 -1.56
CA MET A 1 14.88 -14.87 -2.73
C MET A 1 16.11 -14.03 -2.39
N ILE A 2 16.94 -13.66 -3.37
CA ILE A 2 18.07 -12.72 -3.16
C ILE A 2 17.55 -11.29 -3.31
N CYS A 3 17.85 -10.43 -2.33
CA CYS A 3 17.55 -9.01 -2.42
C CYS A 3 18.33 -8.38 -3.58
N PRO A 4 17.67 -7.74 -4.57
CA PRO A 4 18.37 -7.07 -5.68
C PRO A 4 19.08 -5.79 -5.24
N ASN A 5 18.71 -5.22 -4.09
CA ASN A 5 19.30 -3.97 -3.58
C ASN A 5 20.63 -4.20 -2.86
N CYS A 6 20.72 -5.21 -2.00
CA CYS A 6 21.90 -5.45 -1.16
C CYS A 6 22.55 -6.84 -1.33
N GLY A 7 21.89 -7.76 -2.03
CA GLY A 7 22.40 -9.12 -2.26
C GLY A 7 22.19 -10.09 -1.09
N SER A 8 21.58 -9.66 0.02
CA SER A 8 21.25 -10.55 1.14
C SER A 8 20.16 -11.56 0.79
N TRP A 9 20.17 -12.69 1.48
CA TRP A 9 19.06 -13.64 1.45
C TRP A 9 17.83 -13.05 2.14
N VAL A 10 16.67 -13.15 1.49
CA VAL A 10 15.36 -12.74 1.97
C VAL A 10 14.45 -13.96 1.92
N ASP A 11 13.73 -14.24 3.00
CA ASP A 11 12.78 -15.34 3.01
C ASP A 11 11.61 -15.09 2.05
N GLU A 12 11.12 -16.15 1.42
CA GLU A 12 9.99 -16.04 0.48
C GLU A 12 8.72 -15.74 1.28
N GLY A 13 8.21 -14.51 1.16
CA GLY A 13 7.08 -13.99 1.93
C GLY A 13 7.42 -12.82 2.85
N GLU A 14 8.70 -12.49 3.05
CA GLU A 14 9.09 -11.29 3.78
C GLU A 14 8.89 -10.04 2.90
N PRO A 15 7.99 -9.12 3.27
CA PRO A 15 7.71 -7.92 2.48
C PRO A 15 8.83 -6.90 2.58
N ILE A 16 9.81 -7.09 3.47
CA ILE A 16 10.92 -6.14 3.70
C ILE A 16 12.22 -6.92 3.92
N CYS A 17 13.32 -6.45 3.35
CA CYS A 17 14.65 -6.98 3.62
C CYS A 17 15.12 -6.62 5.03
N SER A 18 15.25 -7.61 5.91
CA SER A 18 15.82 -7.41 7.26
C SER A 18 17.29 -6.93 7.28
N SER A 19 18.00 -7.02 6.15
CA SER A 19 19.39 -6.55 6.05
C SER A 19 19.52 -5.08 5.64
N CYS A 20 18.72 -4.61 4.68
CA CYS A 20 18.85 -3.24 4.15
C CYS A 20 17.57 -2.40 4.23
N GLY A 21 16.43 -2.99 4.59
CA GLY A 21 15.14 -2.31 4.70
C GLY A 21 14.37 -2.12 3.39
N ALA A 22 14.83 -2.69 2.27
CA ALA A 22 14.09 -2.60 1.00
C ALA A 22 12.75 -3.35 1.09
N SER A 23 11.62 -2.72 0.76
CA SER A 23 10.33 -3.41 0.62
C SER A 23 10.24 -4.16 -0.71
N PHE A 24 9.63 -5.34 -0.66
CA PHE A 24 9.28 -6.21 -1.79
C PHE A 24 7.81 -6.62 -1.77
N GLY A 25 7.06 -6.22 -0.73
CA GLY A 25 5.62 -6.36 -0.73
C GLY A 25 5.01 -5.48 -1.80
N ASP A 26 3.94 -5.94 -2.42
CA ASP A 26 3.02 -5.06 -3.11
C ASP A 26 2.39 -4.18 -2.02
N ASP A 27 2.97 -3.01 -1.79
CA ASP A 27 2.29 -1.92 -1.10
C ASP A 27 1.09 -1.58 -1.99
N TYR A 28 -0.06 -2.21 -1.71
CA TYR A 28 -1.35 -1.86 -2.31
C TYR A 28 -1.81 -0.49 -1.76
N GLU A 29 -0.94 0.50 -1.84
CA GLU A 29 -1.24 1.90 -1.63
C GLU A 29 -1.92 2.40 -2.90
N GLU A 30 -3.21 2.10 -3.03
CA GLU A 30 -3.98 2.61 -4.15
C GLU A 30 -4.23 4.11 -3.97
N GLU A 31 -4.00 4.89 -5.02
CA GLU A 31 -4.40 6.30 -5.03
C GLU A 31 -5.93 6.39 -5.12
N TYR A 32 -6.56 6.93 -4.07
CA TYR A 32 -8.00 7.13 -4.02
C TYR A 32 -8.38 8.60 -4.13
N ALA A 33 -9.23 8.92 -5.10
CA ALA A 33 -9.85 10.23 -5.25
C ALA A 33 -11.23 10.23 -4.58
N CYS A 34 -11.37 10.96 -3.47
CA CYS A 34 -12.64 11.05 -2.75
C CYS A 34 -13.71 11.77 -3.60
N PRO A 35 -14.86 11.16 -3.91
CA PRO A 35 -15.90 11.80 -4.70
C PRO A 35 -16.61 12.94 -3.96
N GLU A 36 -16.55 12.97 -2.62
CA GLU A 36 -17.22 14.01 -1.80
C GLU A 36 -16.37 15.28 -1.65
N CYS A 37 -15.08 15.13 -1.34
CA CYS A 37 -14.19 16.27 -1.09
C CYS A 37 -13.14 16.51 -2.19
N HIS A 38 -13.11 15.64 -3.20
CA HIS A 38 -12.19 15.69 -4.35
C HIS A 38 -10.70 15.69 -4.00
N ARG A 39 -10.35 15.29 -2.76
CA ARG A 39 -8.95 15.06 -2.38
C ARG A 39 -8.49 13.70 -2.83
N MET A 40 -7.24 13.66 -3.28
CA MET A 40 -6.51 12.44 -3.59
C MET A 40 -5.61 12.10 -2.40
N PHE A 41 -5.62 10.83 -2.00
CA PHE A 41 -4.76 10.31 -0.94
C PHE A 41 -4.54 8.81 -1.12
N MET A 42 -3.46 8.30 -0.55
CA MET A 42 -3.19 6.86 -0.56
C MET A 42 -4.12 6.20 0.46
N VAL A 43 -4.82 5.15 0.03
CA VAL A 43 -5.64 4.32 0.90
C VAL A 43 -4.96 2.99 1.10
N ASP A 44 -5.02 2.51 2.33
CA ASP A 44 -4.57 1.18 2.68
C ASP A 44 -5.76 0.17 2.65
N GLU A 45 -5.47 -1.12 2.76
CA GLU A 45 -6.49 -2.17 2.87
C GLU A 45 -7.46 -1.93 4.04
N PHE A 46 -6.99 -1.33 5.15
CA PHE A 46 -7.78 -1.05 6.34
C PHE A 46 -8.55 0.29 6.32
N ASP A 47 -8.29 1.15 5.33
CA ASP A 47 -8.96 2.44 5.25
C ASP A 47 -10.43 2.30 4.83
N THR A 48 -11.32 2.76 5.72
CA THR A 48 -12.79 2.70 5.55
C THR A 48 -13.43 4.07 5.32
N LYS A 49 -12.72 5.15 5.64
CA LYS A 49 -13.21 6.53 5.55
C LYS A 49 -12.11 7.49 5.10
N CYS A 50 -12.50 8.52 4.37
CA CYS A 50 -11.60 9.60 3.99
C CYS A 50 -11.06 10.32 5.24
N PRO A 51 -9.73 10.46 5.41
CA PRO A 51 -9.15 11.13 6.57
C PRO A 51 -9.38 12.64 6.58
N PHE A 52 -9.81 13.22 5.45
CA PHE A 52 -10.04 14.66 5.32
C PHE A 52 -11.49 15.09 5.56
N CYS A 53 -12.48 14.30 5.12
CA CYS A 53 -13.90 14.66 5.25
C CYS A 53 -14.74 13.63 6.00
N GLY A 54 -14.22 12.42 6.24
CA GLY A 54 -14.94 11.34 6.91
C GLY A 54 -15.94 10.58 6.04
N ALA A 55 -16.04 10.90 4.74
CA ALA A 55 -16.88 10.13 3.81
C ALA A 55 -16.40 8.68 3.70
N PRO A 56 -17.30 7.70 3.52
CA PRO A 56 -16.91 6.30 3.33
C PRO A 56 -16.09 6.12 2.05
N ILE A 57 -15.13 5.20 2.09
CA ILE A 57 -14.33 4.82 0.91
C ILE A 57 -15.05 3.67 0.21
N GLU A 58 -15.43 3.87 -1.05
CA GLU A 58 -16.00 2.82 -1.89
C GLU A 58 -14.92 2.28 -2.82
N LYS A 59 -14.28 1.18 -2.41
CA LYS A 59 -13.31 0.46 -3.25
C LYS A 59 -14.09 -0.18 -4.40
N LYS A 60 -13.79 0.18 -5.64
CA LYS A 60 -14.36 -0.50 -6.81
C LYS A 60 -13.49 -1.71 -7.11
N ASP A 61 -13.85 -2.85 -6.54
CA ASP A 61 -13.25 -4.14 -6.87
C ASP A 61 -13.48 -4.43 -8.37
N TYR A 62 -12.47 -4.20 -9.21
CA TYR A 62 -12.49 -4.66 -10.59
C TYR A 62 -12.15 -6.16 -10.58
N PHE A 63 -13.21 -6.97 -10.73
CA PHE A 63 -13.20 -8.44 -10.87
C PHE A 63 -12.38 -8.93 -12.08
#